data_AF-A0A2R7LFC3-F1
#
_entry.id   AF-A0A2R7LFC3-F1
#
_cell.length_a   1.000
_cell.length_b   1.000
_cell.length_c   1.000
_cell.angle_alpha   90.00
_cell.angle_beta   90.00
_cell.angle_gamma   90.00
#
_symmetry.space_group_name_H-M   'P 1'
#
loop_
_entity.id
_entity.type
_entity.pdbx_description
1 polymer ?
#
loop_
_entity_poly.entity_id
_entity_poly.type
_entity_poly.pdbx_seq_one_letter_code
_entity_poly.pdbx_strand_id
1 'polypeptide(L)'
;MRKICIFLLFLLCGNVLRAQVNPAVKDTTKTQFSVGKLEIQNPPSIVSAYRYDPVTDRYIYTNTVDGFNINYPIILTPKEYEDLVLKESRRDYFRKKSDAIDGKKAGSEEAKKNLLPRYYINSGFFESIFGSNTIDVKPTGSVEMDLGVRYTKQDNPSFSPRNRSSLTFDFDQRISMSLMGK
;
A
#
# COMPACT_ATOMS: atom_id res chain seq x y z
N MET A 1 55.04 -55.42 36.19
CA MET A 1 53.91 -54.61 36.67
C MET A 1 53.40 -53.59 35.65
N ARG A 2 54.27 -52.81 34.99
CA ARG A 2 53.87 -51.79 33.99
C ARG A 2 53.06 -52.30 32.78
N LYS A 3 53.30 -53.53 32.30
CA LYS A 3 52.56 -54.12 31.16
C LYS A 3 51.11 -54.51 31.50
N ILE A 4 50.84 -54.86 32.75
CA ILE A 4 49.50 -55.25 33.24
C ILE A 4 48.62 -54.00 33.39
N CYS A 5 49.19 -52.89 33.87
CA CYS A 5 48.45 -51.62 33.99
C CYS A 5 48.02 -51.06 32.62
N ILE A 6 48.85 -51.21 31.58
CA ILE A 6 48.51 -50.75 30.23
C ILE A 6 47.38 -51.59 29.63
N PHE A 7 47.37 -52.90 29.88
CA PHE A 7 46.31 -53.79 29.41
C PHE A 7 44.96 -53.51 30.10
N LEU A 8 44.99 -53.22 31.41
CA LEU A 8 43.80 -52.80 32.18
C LEU A 8 43.25 -51.45 31.73
N LEU A 9 44.11 -50.50 31.35
CA LEU A 9 43.68 -49.19 30.85
C LEU A 9 42.97 -49.30 29.50
N PHE A 10 43.42 -50.21 28.63
CA PHE A 10 42.80 -50.43 27.32
C PHE A 10 41.42 -51.09 27.43
N LEU A 11 41.23 -51.96 28.44
CA LEU A 11 39.97 -52.68 28.67
C LEU A 11 38.87 -51.78 29.25
N LEU A 12 39.24 -50.71 29.96
CA LEU A 12 38.29 -49.73 30.55
C LEU A 12 37.85 -48.61 29.60
N CYS A 13 38.59 -48.33 28.51
CA CYS A 13 38.24 -47.26 27.56
C CYS A 13 37.35 -47.71 26.38
N GLY A 14 37.02 -49.00 26.26
CA GLY A 14 36.40 -49.56 25.05
C GLY A 14 34.87 -49.58 24.96
N ASN A 15 34.13 -49.29 26.03
CA ASN A 15 32.67 -49.48 26.04
C ASN A 15 31.90 -48.17 26.09
N VAL A 16 31.72 -47.53 24.92
CA VAL A 16 30.77 -46.43 24.75
C VAL A 16 29.50 -46.98 24.11
N LEU A 17 28.54 -47.42 24.93
CA LEU A 17 27.19 -47.78 24.48
C LEU A 17 26.51 -46.53 23.92
N ARG A 18 26.34 -46.48 22.59
CA ARG A 18 25.53 -45.47 21.92
C ARG A 18 24.10 -46.00 21.82
N ALA A 19 23.25 -45.64 22.77
CA ALA A 19 21.81 -45.83 22.62
C ALA A 19 21.29 -44.81 21.59
N GLN A 20 21.25 -45.19 20.32
CA GLN A 20 20.49 -44.43 19.33
C GLN A 20 19.01 -44.67 19.59
N VAL A 21 18.33 -43.65 20.11
CA VAL A 21 16.87 -43.57 20.03
C VAL A 21 16.55 -43.32 18.56
N ASN A 22 16.00 -44.33 17.89
CA ASN A 22 15.50 -44.16 16.53
C ASN A 22 14.30 -43.21 16.59
N PRO A 23 14.36 -41.98 16.02
CA PRO A 23 13.22 -41.09 16.05
C PRO A 23 12.05 -41.77 15.32
N ALA A 24 10.88 -41.82 15.94
CA ALA A 24 9.67 -42.32 15.30
C ALA A 24 9.48 -41.61 13.96
N VAL A 25 9.13 -42.38 12.91
CA VAL A 25 8.83 -41.85 11.58
C VAL A 25 7.75 -40.79 11.74
N LYS A 26 8.14 -39.52 11.52
CA LYS A 26 7.21 -38.40 11.61
C LYS A 26 6.26 -38.52 10.43
N ASP A 27 5.02 -38.87 10.73
CA ASP A 27 3.96 -39.04 9.73
C ASP A 27 3.89 -37.79 8.85
N THR A 28 4.08 -38.00 7.54
CA THR A 28 4.29 -36.92 6.57
C THR A 28 2.98 -36.42 5.97
N THR A 29 1.83 -36.73 6.57
CA THR A 29 0.58 -36.08 6.20
C THR A 29 0.67 -34.61 6.63
N LYS A 30 1.24 -33.80 5.74
CA LYS A 30 1.15 -32.35 5.73
C LYS A 30 -0.31 -31.97 5.51
N THR A 31 -1.17 -32.09 6.51
CA THR A 31 -2.38 -31.28 6.57
C THR A 31 -1.98 -29.87 7.03
N GLN A 32 -1.09 -29.23 6.25
CA GLN A 32 -0.94 -27.78 6.32
C GLN A 32 -2.26 -27.22 5.84
N PHE A 33 -3.02 -26.62 6.75
CA PHE A 33 -4.22 -25.86 6.44
C PHE A 33 -3.86 -24.79 5.40
N SER A 34 -4.21 -25.04 4.14
CA SER A 34 -4.16 -24.04 3.09
C SER A 34 -5.42 -23.20 3.24
N VAL A 35 -5.29 -22.05 3.89
CA VAL A 35 -6.29 -20.99 3.73
C VAL A 35 -6.22 -20.61 2.25
N GLY A 36 -7.17 -21.11 1.46
CA GLY A 36 -7.25 -20.76 0.04
C GLY A 36 -7.22 -19.23 -0.10
N LYS A 37 -6.39 -18.73 -1.01
CA LYS A 37 -6.31 -17.30 -1.28
C LYS A 37 -7.59 -16.88 -1.97
N LEU A 38 -8.51 -16.26 -1.22
CA LEU A 38 -9.73 -15.69 -1.80
C LEU A 38 -9.36 -14.39 -2.52
N GLU A 39 -9.29 -14.41 -3.85
CA GLU A 39 -9.09 -13.20 -4.63
C GLU A 39 -10.45 -12.52 -4.87
N ILE A 40 -10.80 -11.60 -3.97
CA ILE A 40 -11.99 -10.76 -4.12
C ILE A 40 -11.70 -9.75 -5.23
N GLN A 41 -12.49 -9.80 -6.30
CA GLN A 41 -12.41 -8.82 -7.39
C GLN A 41 -12.76 -7.43 -6.87
N ASN A 42 -12.19 -6.39 -7.49
CA ASN A 42 -12.56 -5.03 -7.14
C ASN A 42 -14.04 -4.81 -7.43
N PRO A 43 -14.79 -4.20 -6.50
CA PRO A 43 -16.17 -3.85 -6.76
C PRO A 43 -16.23 -2.83 -7.92
N PRO A 44 -17.33 -2.81 -8.69
CA PRO A 44 -17.51 -1.83 -9.75
C PRO A 44 -17.47 -0.40 -9.18
N SER A 45 -16.92 0.52 -9.98
CA SER A 45 -16.80 1.93 -9.61
C SER A 45 -18.18 2.57 -9.43
N ILE A 46 -18.35 3.33 -8.36
CA ILE A 46 -19.62 4.02 -8.06
C ILE A 46 -19.90 5.07 -9.14
N VAL A 47 -18.86 5.75 -9.64
CA VAL A 47 -18.95 6.72 -10.75
C VAL A 47 -19.56 6.07 -12.00
N SER A 48 -19.13 4.86 -12.35
CA SER A 48 -19.54 4.18 -13.60
C SER A 48 -21.03 3.87 -13.68
N ALA A 49 -21.75 3.93 -12.56
CA ALA A 49 -23.16 3.61 -12.49
C ALA A 49 -24.09 4.83 -12.63
N TYR A 50 -23.56 6.06 -12.64
CA TYR A 50 -24.35 7.27 -12.87
C TYR A 50 -24.56 7.51 -14.37
N ARG A 51 -25.76 7.99 -14.73
CA ARG A 51 -26.10 8.42 -16.08
C ARG A 51 -26.41 9.91 -16.09
N TYR A 52 -25.85 10.64 -17.06
CA TYR A 52 -26.12 12.07 -17.23
C TYR A 52 -27.45 12.28 -17.95
N ASP A 53 -28.29 13.17 -17.41
CA ASP A 53 -29.51 13.66 -18.02
C ASP A 53 -29.31 15.12 -18.49
N PRO A 54 -29.30 15.39 -19.81
CA PRO A 54 -29.07 16.73 -20.35
C PRO A 54 -30.26 17.67 -20.17
N VAL A 55 -31.46 17.17 -19.88
CA VAL A 55 -32.66 18.02 -19.71
C VAL A 55 -32.67 18.68 -18.34
N THR A 56 -32.28 17.93 -17.31
CA THR A 56 -32.26 18.40 -15.92
C THR A 56 -30.89 18.86 -15.44
N ASP A 57 -29.84 18.63 -16.25
CA ASP A 57 -28.42 18.84 -15.94
C ASP A 57 -28.00 18.11 -14.65
N ARG A 58 -28.31 16.81 -14.58
CA ARG A 58 -28.06 15.99 -13.38
C ARG A 58 -27.53 14.61 -13.72
N TYR A 59 -26.81 14.04 -12.76
CA TYR A 59 -26.33 12.67 -12.78
C TYR A 59 -27.25 11.79 -11.93
N ILE A 60 -27.84 10.76 -12.54
CA ILE A 60 -28.84 9.90 -11.91
C ILE A 60 -28.27 8.48 -11.77
N TYR A 61 -28.20 7.98 -10.55
CA TYR A 61 -27.86 6.60 -10.24
C TYR A 61 -29.13 5.81 -9.93
N THR A 62 -29.33 4.68 -10.63
CA THR A 62 -30.46 3.77 -10.45
C THR A 62 -29.96 2.35 -10.26
N ASN A 63 -30.40 1.70 -9.17
CA ASN A 63 -30.16 0.29 -8.95
C ASN A 63 -31.35 -0.51 -9.48
N THR A 64 -31.11 -1.27 -10.55
CA THR A 64 -32.08 -2.20 -11.12
C THR A 64 -31.68 -3.64 -10.80
N VAL A 65 -32.65 -4.47 -10.39
CA VAL A 65 -32.53 -5.93 -10.39
C VAL A 65 -33.69 -6.47 -11.19
N ASP A 66 -33.36 -7.29 -12.19
CA ASP A 66 -34.33 -7.92 -13.10
C ASP A 66 -35.28 -6.90 -13.79
N GLY A 67 -34.74 -5.74 -14.16
CA GLY A 67 -35.50 -4.67 -14.84
C GLY A 67 -36.35 -3.79 -13.92
N PHE A 68 -36.42 -4.09 -12.62
CA PHE A 68 -37.14 -3.27 -11.64
C PHE A 68 -36.18 -2.42 -10.81
N ASN A 69 -36.53 -1.13 -10.64
CA ASN A 69 -35.80 -0.23 -9.73
C ASN A 69 -36.10 -0.64 -8.28
N ILE A 70 -35.06 -1.03 -7.56
CA ILE A 70 -35.19 -1.51 -6.17
C ILE A 70 -35.11 -0.34 -5.17
N ASN A 71 -34.54 0.79 -5.58
CA ASN A 71 -34.28 1.96 -4.73
C ASN A 71 -34.60 3.27 -5.44
N TYR A 72 -34.83 4.31 -4.65
CA TYR A 72 -34.94 5.68 -5.15
C TYR A 72 -33.64 6.13 -5.83
N PRO A 73 -33.72 6.86 -6.94
CA PRO A 73 -32.54 7.33 -7.65
C PRO A 73 -31.77 8.34 -6.79
N ILE A 74 -30.44 8.19 -6.76
CA ILE A 74 -29.56 9.22 -6.20
C ILE A 74 -29.24 10.19 -7.32
N ILE A 75 -29.55 11.46 -7.10
CA ILE A 75 -29.41 12.50 -8.10
C ILE A 75 -28.35 13.49 -7.63
N LEU A 76 -27.31 13.68 -8.43
CA LEU A 76 -26.22 14.62 -8.17
C LEU A 76 -26.24 15.75 -9.18
N THR A 77 -25.86 16.94 -8.73
CA THR A 77 -25.47 18.05 -9.61
C THR A 77 -24.12 17.75 -10.29
N PRO A 78 -23.77 18.46 -11.38
CA PRO A 78 -22.48 18.25 -12.06
C PRO A 78 -21.30 18.46 -11.11
N LYS A 79 -21.38 19.46 -10.23
CA LYS A 79 -20.35 19.74 -9.23
C LYS A 79 -20.18 18.62 -8.20
N GLU A 80 -21.29 18.10 -7.68
CA GLU A 80 -21.24 16.98 -6.71
C GLU A 80 -20.71 15.70 -7.36
N TYR A 81 -21.04 15.47 -8.63
CA TYR A 81 -20.48 14.37 -9.39
C TYR A 81 -18.96 14.53 -9.61
N GLU A 82 -18.50 15.73 -9.96
CA GLU A 82 -17.07 16.03 -10.10
C GLU A 82 -16.31 15.79 -8.79
N ASP A 83 -16.85 16.26 -7.66
CA ASP A 83 -16.29 16.03 -6.33
C ASP A 83 -16.20 14.52 -6.00
N LEU A 84 -17.22 13.76 -6.39
CA LEU A 84 -17.27 12.30 -6.21
C LEU A 84 -16.20 11.60 -7.06
N VAL A 85 -16.07 11.98 -8.34
CA VAL A 85 -15.03 11.48 -9.26
C VAL A 85 -13.63 11.81 -8.74
N LEU A 86 -13.42 13.03 -8.25
CA LEU A 86 -12.14 13.46 -7.68
C LEU A 86 -11.79 12.65 -6.43
N LYS A 87 -12.78 12.38 -5.57
CA LYS A 87 -12.59 11.56 -4.37
C LYS A 87 -12.21 10.12 -4.72
N GLU A 88 -12.89 9.52 -5.69
CA GLU A 88 -12.60 8.15 -6.15
C GLU A 88 -11.22 8.06 -6.81
N SER A 89 -10.89 8.99 -7.72
CA SER A 89 -9.59 9.02 -8.39
C SER A 89 -8.43 9.19 -7.41
N ARG A 90 -8.57 10.04 -6.39
CA ARG A 90 -7.57 10.20 -5.32
C ARG A 90 -7.36 8.90 -4.55
N ARG A 91 -8.44 8.23 -4.14
CA ARG A 91 -8.37 6.95 -3.44
C ARG A 91 -7.66 5.90 -4.29
N ASP A 92 -8.03 5.81 -5.57
CA ASP A 92 -7.46 4.83 -6.48
C ASP A 92 -5.98 5.10 -6.77
N TYR A 93 -5.58 6.37 -6.88
CA TYR A 93 -4.18 6.77 -7.00
C TYR A 93 -3.35 6.31 -5.80
N PHE A 94 -3.78 6.62 -4.56
CA PHE A 94 -3.04 6.21 -3.37
C PHE A 94 -3.02 4.69 -3.19
N ARG A 95 -4.10 4.00 -3.56
CA ARG A 95 -4.16 2.53 -3.55
C ARG A 95 -3.14 1.94 -4.52
N LYS A 96 -3.12 2.39 -5.78
CA LYS A 96 -2.14 1.96 -6.80
C LYS A 96 -0.71 2.26 -6.36
N LYS A 97 -0.46 3.43 -5.77
CA LYS A 97 0.84 3.81 -5.24
C LYS A 97 1.28 2.86 -4.12
N SER A 98 0.40 2.59 -3.15
CA SER A 98 0.68 1.65 -2.06
C SER A 98 0.96 0.24 -2.58
N ASP A 99 0.15 -0.23 -3.54
CA ASP A 99 0.29 -1.55 -4.14
C ASP A 99 1.61 -1.72 -4.92
N ALA A 100 2.05 -0.66 -5.62
CA ALA A 100 3.34 -0.65 -6.31
C ALA A 100 4.52 -0.60 -5.34
N ILE A 101 4.43 0.15 -4.22
CA ILE A 101 5.46 0.20 -3.18
C ILE A 101 5.59 -1.15 -2.45
N ASP A 102 4.48 -1.77 -2.07
CA ASP A 102 4.48 -3.04 -1.31
C ASP A 102 5.06 -4.20 -2.16
N GLY A 103 4.90 -4.16 -3.48
CA GLY A 103 5.56 -5.12 -4.39
C GLY A 103 5.07 -6.57 -4.30
N LYS A 104 4.00 -6.83 -3.52
CA LYS A 104 3.46 -8.17 -3.24
C LYS A 104 2.38 -8.63 -4.23
N LYS A 105 1.89 -7.74 -5.11
CA LYS A 105 0.83 -8.03 -6.08
C LYS A 105 1.41 -8.34 -7.46
N ALA A 106 0.80 -9.25 -8.20
CA ALA A 106 1.16 -9.51 -9.60
C ALA A 106 1.06 -8.21 -10.42
N GLY A 107 2.09 -7.91 -11.22
CA GLY A 107 2.18 -6.65 -11.99
C GLY A 107 2.75 -5.44 -11.22
N SER A 108 3.15 -5.60 -9.95
CA SER A 108 3.74 -4.50 -9.17
C SER A 108 5.04 -3.96 -9.77
N GLU A 109 5.80 -4.77 -10.50
CA GLU A 109 7.08 -4.35 -11.08
C GLU A 109 6.91 -3.35 -12.24
N GLU A 110 5.84 -3.49 -13.03
CA GLU A 110 5.45 -2.50 -14.04
C GLU A 110 4.85 -1.27 -13.39
N ALA A 111 4.01 -1.45 -12.36
CA ALA A 111 3.43 -0.34 -11.62
C ALA A 111 4.48 0.50 -10.86
N LYS A 112 5.58 -0.13 -10.41
CA LYS A 112 6.74 0.58 -9.84
C LYS A 112 7.40 1.51 -10.86
N LYS A 113 7.51 1.12 -12.13
CA LYS A 113 8.13 1.98 -13.16
C LYS A 113 7.42 3.33 -13.28
N ASN A 114 6.09 3.36 -13.12
CA ASN A 114 5.30 4.60 -13.11
C ASN A 114 5.55 5.50 -11.88
N LEU A 115 6.16 4.96 -10.81
CA LEU A 115 6.52 5.72 -9.60
C LEU A 115 7.99 6.15 -9.59
N LEU A 116 8.82 5.62 -10.49
CA LEU A 116 10.25 5.90 -10.51
C LEU A 116 10.55 7.22 -11.25
N PRO A 117 11.60 7.96 -10.88
CA PRO A 117 11.97 9.23 -11.51
C PRO A 117 12.41 9.13 -12.97
N ARG A 118 12.62 7.92 -13.50
CA ARG A 118 13.09 7.69 -14.87
C ARG A 118 11.92 7.29 -15.75
N TYR A 119 11.51 8.18 -16.65
CA TYR A 119 10.49 7.90 -17.64
C TYR A 119 11.16 7.53 -18.97
N TYR A 120 10.76 6.38 -19.52
CA TYR A 120 11.12 5.96 -20.87
C TYR A 120 9.98 6.37 -21.81
N ILE A 121 10.22 7.34 -22.68
CA ILE A 121 9.24 7.79 -23.67
C ILE A 121 9.55 7.06 -24.97
N ASN A 122 8.67 6.14 -25.37
CA ASN A 122 8.77 5.48 -26.68
C ASN A 122 8.08 6.33 -27.75
N SER A 123 8.70 7.43 -28.15
CA SER A 123 8.21 8.26 -29.25
C SER A 123 9.40 8.77 -30.08
N GLY A 124 9.46 8.34 -31.34
CA GLY A 124 10.52 8.78 -32.27
C GLY A 124 10.50 10.29 -32.55
N PHE A 125 9.35 10.94 -32.31
CA PHE A 125 9.25 12.41 -32.35
C PHE A 125 10.02 13.05 -31.19
N PHE A 126 9.94 12.49 -29.98
CA PHE A 126 10.65 13.01 -28.81
C PHE A 126 12.18 12.83 -28.96
N GLU A 127 12.61 11.68 -29.50
CA GLU A 127 14.01 11.41 -29.85
C GLU A 127 14.57 12.47 -30.81
N SER A 128 13.80 12.82 -31.85
CA SER A 128 14.24 13.74 -32.91
C SER A 128 14.42 15.19 -32.44
N ILE A 129 13.67 15.62 -31.43
CA ILE A 129 13.73 17.00 -30.91
C ILE A 129 14.72 17.12 -29.74
N PHE A 130 14.86 16.08 -28.91
CA PHE A 130 15.63 16.14 -27.67
C PHE A 130 16.90 15.26 -27.66
N GLY A 131 17.14 14.44 -28.69
CA GLY A 131 18.38 13.66 -28.84
C GLY A 131 18.54 12.45 -27.90
N SER A 132 17.52 12.13 -27.10
CA SER A 132 17.50 10.97 -26.20
C SER A 132 16.06 10.52 -25.89
N ASN A 133 15.83 9.20 -25.76
CA ASN A 133 14.54 8.59 -25.37
C ASN A 133 14.35 8.46 -23.85
N THR A 134 15.32 8.95 -23.06
CA THR A 134 15.30 8.85 -21.60
C THR A 134 15.37 10.25 -21.00
N ILE A 135 14.40 10.61 -20.16
CA ILE A 135 14.46 11.81 -19.32
C ILE A 135 15.00 11.39 -17.96
N ASP A 136 16.23 11.79 -17.61
CA ASP A 136 16.82 11.52 -16.29
C ASP A 136 16.57 12.72 -15.36
N VAL A 137 15.50 12.63 -14.57
CA VAL A 137 15.15 13.66 -13.58
C VAL A 137 15.82 13.32 -12.25
N LYS A 138 16.84 14.09 -11.87
CA LYS A 138 17.52 13.95 -10.56
C LYS A 138 17.09 15.07 -9.63
N PRO A 139 16.11 14.83 -8.74
CA PRO A 139 15.83 15.76 -7.66
C PRO A 139 16.99 15.74 -6.66
N THR A 140 17.53 16.91 -6.33
CA THR A 140 18.53 17.10 -5.28
C THR A 140 17.98 18.01 -4.21
N GLY A 141 18.25 17.72 -2.94
CA GLY A 141 17.78 18.54 -1.82
C GLY A 141 17.17 17.73 -0.67
N SER A 142 16.46 18.40 0.23
CA SER A 142 15.82 17.80 1.41
C SER A 142 14.32 18.13 1.46
N VAL A 143 13.57 17.19 2.02
CA VAL A 143 12.15 17.34 2.32
C VAL A 143 11.96 16.99 3.78
N GLU A 144 11.55 17.97 4.56
CA GLU A 144 11.17 17.81 5.96
C GLU A 144 9.66 18.07 6.10
N MET A 145 9.00 17.23 6.89
CA MET A 145 7.58 17.35 7.19
C MET A 145 7.39 17.16 8.69
N ASP A 146 6.94 18.21 9.37
CA ASP A 146 6.60 18.17 10.78
C ASP A 146 5.09 18.03 10.93
N LEU A 147 4.66 16.92 11.55
CA LEU A 147 3.26 16.61 11.80
C LEU A 147 3.01 16.67 13.30
N GLY A 148 2.17 17.61 13.73
CA GLY A 148 1.86 17.86 15.13
C GLY A 148 0.37 17.98 15.39
N VAL A 149 -0.04 17.71 16.62
CA VAL A 149 -1.37 18.03 17.12
C VAL A 149 -1.19 18.91 18.35
N ARG A 150 -1.71 20.14 18.27
CA ARG A 150 -1.66 21.11 19.36
C ARG A 150 -3.02 21.14 20.05
N TYR A 151 -3.08 20.62 21.26
CA TYR A 151 -4.22 20.78 22.14
C TYR A 151 -3.93 21.90 23.15
N THR A 152 -4.79 22.91 23.18
CA THR A 152 -4.72 23.97 24.20
C THR A 152 -6.05 24.05 24.94
N LYS A 153 -5.97 24.23 26.26
CA LYS A 153 -7.14 24.47 27.10
C LYS A 153 -6.91 25.70 27.97
N GLN A 154 -7.88 26.60 28.02
CA GLN A 154 -7.89 27.77 28.87
C GLN A 154 -9.13 27.74 29.78
N ASP A 155 -8.91 27.84 31.08
CA ASP A 155 -9.98 27.82 32.08
C ASP A 155 -10.53 29.22 32.38
N ASN A 156 -10.26 30.21 31.53
CA ASN A 156 -10.76 31.57 31.70
C ASN A 156 -12.30 31.58 31.61
N PRO A 157 -13.02 31.93 32.68
CA PRO A 157 -14.47 31.92 32.70
C PRO A 157 -15.10 32.94 31.75
N SER A 158 -14.35 33.97 31.31
CA SER A 158 -14.83 34.93 30.30
C SER A 158 -14.96 34.31 28.90
N PHE A 159 -14.29 33.18 28.63
CA PHE A 159 -14.48 32.43 27.39
C PHE A 159 -15.64 31.44 27.51
N SER A 160 -16.40 31.29 26.43
CA SER A 160 -17.46 30.29 26.32
C SER A 160 -16.89 28.88 26.46
N PRO A 161 -17.59 27.92 27.08
CA PRO A 161 -17.09 26.56 27.26
C PRO A 161 -16.62 25.88 25.97
N ARG A 162 -17.22 26.22 24.82
CA ARG A 162 -16.81 25.73 23.49
C ARG A 162 -15.46 26.28 23.04
N ASN A 163 -15.12 27.51 23.40
CA ASN A 163 -13.86 28.16 23.03
C ASN A 163 -12.75 27.99 24.08
N ARG A 164 -13.02 27.23 25.16
CA ARG A 164 -12.02 26.92 26.21
C ARG A 164 -11.05 25.82 25.81
N SER A 165 -11.34 25.01 24.81
CA SER A 165 -10.43 23.99 24.29
C SER A 165 -10.29 24.11 22.78
N SER A 166 -9.07 24.15 22.28
CA SER A 166 -8.76 24.14 20.84
C SER A 166 -7.88 22.93 20.53
N LEU A 167 -8.28 22.15 19.54
CA LEU A 167 -7.48 21.07 18.97
C LEU A 167 -7.11 21.49 17.55
N THR A 168 -5.85 21.86 17.35
CA THR A 168 -5.35 22.33 16.07
C THR A 168 -4.35 21.32 15.52
N PHE A 169 -4.55 20.90 14.26
CA PHE A 169 -3.56 20.13 13.53
C PHE A 169 -2.48 21.08 13.02
N ASP A 170 -1.21 20.77 13.31
CA ASP A 170 -0.05 21.55 12.90
C ASP A 170 0.71 20.78 11.83
N PHE A 171 0.89 21.38 10.66
CA PHE A 171 1.58 20.76 9.53
C PHE A 171 2.53 21.77 8.90
N ASP A 172 3.82 21.57 9.16
CA ASP A 172 4.88 22.39 8.61
C ASP A 172 5.69 21.59 7.59
N GLN A 173 5.69 22.05 6.34
CA GLN A 173 6.42 21.42 5.24
C GLN A 173 7.58 22.32 4.81
N ARG A 174 8.81 21.82 4.97
CA ARG A 174 10.03 22.48 4.47
C ARG A 174 10.61 21.66 3.32
N ILE A 175 10.34 22.10 2.10
CA ILE A 175 10.90 21.51 0.88
C ILE A 175 11.99 22.43 0.35
N SER A 176 13.22 21.94 0.32
CA SER A 176 14.34 22.57 -0.37
C SER A 176 14.79 21.61 -1.46
N MET A 177 14.28 21.77 -2.68
CA MET A 177 14.57 20.89 -3.80
C MET A 177 14.99 21.69 -5.04
N SER A 178 15.99 21.18 -5.75
CA SER A 178 16.38 21.58 -7.09
C SER A 178 16.32 20.39 -8.04
N LEU A 179 16.00 20.66 -9.31
CA LEU A 179 15.84 19.64 -10.33
C LEU A 179 16.89 19.84 -11.42
N MET A 180 17.67 18.80 -11.70
CA MET A 180 18.55 18.75 -12.87
C MET A 180 18.07 17.64 -13.81
N GLY A 181 17.86 17.99 -15.08
CA GLY A 181 17.50 17.07 -16.16
C GLY A 181 18.60 16.99 -17.21
N LYS A 182 18.83 15.80 -17.77
CA LYS A 182 19.61 15.55 -18.99
C LYS A 182 18.85 14.60 -19.90
#